data_AF-A0A3C1EU88-F1
#
_entry.id   AF-A0A3C1EU88-F1
#
_cell.length_a   1.000
_cell.length_b   1.000
_cell.length_c   1.000
_cell.angle_alpha   90.00
_cell.angle_beta   90.00
_cell.angle_gamma   90.00
#
_symmetry.space_group_name_H-M   'P 1'
#
loop_
_entity.id
_entity.type
_entity.pdbx_description
1 polymer ?
#
loop_
_entity_poly.entity_id
_entity_poly.type
_entity_poly.pdbx_seq_one_letter_code
_entity_poly.pdbx_strand_id
1 'polypeptide(L)'
;REGFELQLSKPEVILQNIDGVISEPIEELTIDAPEEYMSVVTQEVSDRKGEMINIENEEGQTRFTYKILTRNLIGLHRVLMNATKGEAIINSFISEYIPYIKQPELFRKGVIVSSETGTALGYSLTTIQDRGKLFISGSESVYEGMIIGINNNEEDIMVNPCKARHKTNVRMSHAEVTIISLRSTIPLTLEYALSFINDDELIEVTPQSIRLRKKLLTDTQRTWAKRKNLTVYAQQQLDGMTE
;
A
#
# COMPACT_ATOMS: atom_id res chain seq x y z
N ARG A 1 6.22 12.41 -16.49
CA ARG A 1 6.27 13.78 -17.07
C ARG A 1 6.73 13.76 -18.52
N GLU A 2 7.70 12.92 -18.86
CA GLU A 2 8.20 12.75 -20.24
C GLU A 2 7.35 11.84 -21.14
N GLY A 3 6.12 11.49 -20.73
CA GLY A 3 5.23 10.63 -21.53
C GLY A 3 5.39 9.13 -21.33
N PHE A 4 6.31 8.66 -20.48
CA PHE A 4 6.49 7.23 -20.22
C PHE A 4 5.31 6.58 -19.48
N GLU A 5 5.07 5.32 -19.84
CA GLU A 5 4.20 4.39 -19.12
C GLU A 5 5.03 3.19 -18.68
N LEU A 6 4.95 2.84 -17.39
CA LEU A 6 5.74 1.75 -16.83
C LEU A 6 5.06 1.15 -15.61
N GLN A 7 5.54 -0.03 -15.23
CA GLN A 7 5.15 -0.71 -14.01
C GLN A 7 6.34 -0.76 -13.05
N LEU A 8 6.07 -0.50 -11.77
CA LEU A 8 7.07 -0.53 -10.70
C LEU A 8 6.70 -1.63 -9.70
N SER A 9 7.68 -2.43 -9.32
CA SER A 9 7.60 -3.36 -8.20
C SER A 9 7.93 -2.66 -6.89
N LYS A 10 7.74 -3.39 -5.78
CA LYS A 10 8.09 -2.92 -4.45
C LYS A 10 9.59 -2.60 -4.40
N PRO A 11 9.99 -1.46 -3.83
CA PRO A 11 11.39 -1.16 -3.61
C PRO A 11 11.98 -2.13 -2.58
N GLU A 12 13.14 -2.69 -2.92
CA GLU A 12 13.87 -3.62 -2.06
C GLU A 12 15.27 -3.09 -1.77
N VAL A 13 15.78 -3.46 -0.61
CA VAL A 13 17.14 -3.10 -0.21
C VAL A 13 18.12 -4.08 -0.85
N ILE A 14 19.22 -3.54 -1.37
CA ILE A 14 20.28 -4.34 -1.97
C ILE A 14 21.10 -4.97 -0.85
N LEU A 15 20.98 -6.30 -0.72
CA LEU A 15 21.81 -7.08 0.20
C LEU A 15 23.25 -7.15 -0.32
N GLN A 16 24.21 -7.08 0.60
CA GLN A 16 25.64 -7.14 0.27
C GLN A 16 26.26 -8.40 0.85
N ASN A 17 27.26 -8.95 0.17
CA ASN A 17 28.10 -10.00 0.72
C ASN A 17 29.34 -9.36 1.34
N ILE A 18 29.46 -9.45 2.66
CA ILE A 18 30.59 -8.95 3.44
C ILE A 18 31.24 -10.15 4.12
N ASP A 19 32.45 -10.50 3.70
CA ASP A 19 33.23 -11.64 4.23
C ASP A 19 32.48 -12.99 4.25
N GLY A 20 31.67 -13.24 3.22
CA GLY A 20 30.89 -14.48 3.09
C GLY A 20 29.53 -14.44 3.80
N VAL A 21 29.18 -13.34 4.47
CA VAL A 21 27.91 -13.13 5.15
C VAL A 21 27.04 -12.18 4.34
N ILE A 22 25.80 -12.59 4.07
CA ILE A 22 24.79 -11.70 3.48
C ILE A 22 24.37 -10.70 4.55
N SER A 23 24.50 -9.43 4.25
CA SER A 23 24.27 -8.32 5.17
C SER A 23 23.30 -7.30 4.58
N GLU A 24 22.54 -6.65 5.45
CA GLU A 24 21.64 -5.54 5.12
C GLU A 24 22.07 -4.24 5.84
N PRO A 25 21.83 -3.08 5.23
CA PRO A 25 22.15 -1.79 5.84
C PRO A 25 21.18 -1.43 6.97
N ILE A 26 21.73 -0.85 8.02
CA ILE A 26 21.00 -0.14 9.07
C ILE A 26 21.34 1.35 8.97
N GLU A 27 20.34 2.18 9.25
CA GLU A 27 20.47 3.62 9.23
C GLU A 27 20.30 4.19 10.63
N GLU A 28 21.07 5.23 10.92
CA GLU A 28 20.78 6.14 12.01
C GLU A 28 19.75 7.16 11.51
N LEU A 29 18.59 7.16 12.14
CA LEU A 29 17.45 8.02 11.83
C LEU A 29 17.35 9.10 12.90
N THR A 30 17.46 10.36 12.50
CA THR A 30 17.22 11.53 13.35
C THR A 30 15.87 12.16 12.99
N ILE A 31 15.04 12.40 14.00
CA ILE A 31 13.76 13.08 13.84
C ILE A 31 13.73 14.25 14.83
N ASP A 32 13.51 15.46 14.35
CA ASP A 32 13.18 16.61 15.18
C ASP A 32 11.69 16.91 15.02
N ALA A 33 10.95 17.01 16.12
CA ALA A 33 9.53 17.37 16.10
C ALA A 33 9.10 18.05 17.40
N PRO A 34 8.02 18.86 17.38
CA PRO A 34 7.42 19.38 18.61
C PRO A 34 7.06 18.27 19.60
N GLU A 35 7.21 18.54 20.91
CA GLU A 35 7.00 17.58 22.00
C GLU A 35 5.60 16.93 21.96
N GLU A 36 4.58 17.66 21.47
CA GLU A 36 3.21 17.14 21.34
C GLU A 36 3.10 15.93 20.40
N TYR A 37 4.04 15.77 19.45
CA TYR A 37 4.07 14.65 18.51
C TYR A 37 4.98 13.49 18.99
N MET A 38 5.60 13.60 20.16
CA MET A 38 6.52 12.58 20.67
C MET A 38 5.92 11.18 20.70
N SER A 39 4.66 11.06 21.14
CA SER A 39 3.98 9.77 21.24
C SER A 39 3.77 9.13 19.88
N VAL A 40 3.32 9.91 18.88
CA VAL A 40 3.06 9.37 17.53
C VAL A 40 4.36 9.03 16.81
N VAL A 41 5.40 9.85 16.94
CA VAL A 41 6.72 9.58 16.36
C VAL A 41 7.30 8.27 16.92
N THR A 42 7.26 8.12 18.25
CA THR A 42 7.77 6.92 18.91
C THR A 42 7.02 5.67 18.47
N GLN A 43 5.69 5.74 18.37
CA GLN A 43 4.85 4.61 17.94
C GLN A 43 5.17 4.20 16.49
N GLU A 44 5.18 5.16 15.56
CA GLU A 44 5.39 4.89 14.13
C GLU A 44 6.77 4.28 13.83
N VAL A 45 7.80 4.72 14.55
CA VAL A 45 9.16 4.16 14.40
C VAL A 45 9.27 2.78 15.06
N SER A 46 8.63 2.59 16.21
CA SER A 46 8.62 1.31 16.93
C SER A 46 7.88 0.21 16.17
N ASP A 47 6.75 0.55 15.53
CA ASP A 47 5.99 -0.36 14.67
C ASP A 47 6.84 -0.88 13.50
N ARG A 48 7.82 -0.09 13.09
CA ARG A 48 8.82 -0.40 12.06
C ARG A 48 10.11 -1.00 12.62
N LYS A 49 10.10 -1.46 13.87
CA LYS A 49 11.24 -2.10 14.54
C LYS A 49 12.48 -1.19 14.63
N GLY A 50 12.26 0.13 14.67
CA GLY A 50 13.33 1.06 15.02
C GLY A 50 13.68 0.94 16.50
N GLU A 51 14.97 0.94 16.80
CA GLU A 51 15.52 0.92 18.14
C GLU A 51 15.89 2.33 18.56
N MET A 52 15.32 2.84 19.65
CA MET A 52 15.64 4.17 20.16
C MET A 52 17.05 4.17 20.77
N ILE A 53 17.92 5.04 20.27
CA ILE A 53 19.26 5.26 20.81
C ILE A 53 19.23 6.38 21.85
N ASN A 54 18.60 7.50 21.50
CA ASN A 54 18.62 8.72 22.31
C ASN A 54 17.35 9.54 22.10
N ILE A 55 17.01 10.31 23.13
CA ILE A 55 15.96 11.32 23.10
C ILE A 55 16.44 12.57 23.85
N GLU A 56 16.38 13.71 23.18
CA GLU A 56 16.78 15.00 23.73
C GLU A 56 15.61 15.96 23.65
N ASN A 57 15.27 16.60 24.77
CA ASN A 57 14.18 17.57 24.83
C ASN A 57 14.79 18.95 25.12
N GLU A 58 14.54 19.91 24.23
CA GLU A 58 15.01 21.28 24.36
C GLU A 58 13.91 22.25 23.91
N GLU A 59 13.51 23.17 24.80
CA GLU A 59 12.56 24.26 24.51
C GLU A 59 11.27 23.84 23.75
N GLY A 60 10.67 22.70 24.10
CA GLY A 60 9.44 22.20 23.48
C GLY A 60 9.63 21.50 22.13
N GLN A 61 10.88 21.30 21.70
CA GLN A 61 11.27 20.43 20.61
C GLN A 61 11.90 19.15 21.17
N THR A 62 11.64 18.04 20.50
CA THR A 62 12.23 16.75 20.82
C THR A 62 13.02 16.25 19.62
N ARG A 63 14.30 15.94 19.86
CA ARG A 63 15.16 15.20 18.93
C ARG A 63 15.17 13.73 19.32
N PHE A 64 14.84 12.88 18.37
CA PHE A 64 14.96 11.43 18.49
C PHE A 64 16.10 10.93 17.62
N THR A 65 16.87 10.00 18.15
CA THR A 65 17.85 9.22 17.38
C THR A 65 17.51 7.75 17.48
N TYR A 66 17.33 7.09 16.33
CA TYR A 66 17.02 5.67 16.23
C TYR A 66 18.05 4.93 15.37
N LYS A 67 18.24 3.64 15.62
CA LYS A 67 18.76 2.70 14.62
C LYS A 67 17.60 1.96 13.98
N ILE A 68 17.57 1.87 12.65
CA ILE A 68 16.47 1.21 11.94
C ILE A 68 16.97 0.62 10.62
N LEU A 69 16.46 -0.55 10.23
CA LEU A 69 16.79 -1.17 8.95
C LEU A 69 16.31 -0.28 7.79
N THR A 70 17.13 -0.10 6.74
CA THR A 70 16.75 0.71 5.56
C THR A 70 15.43 0.24 4.96
N ARG A 71 15.16 -1.07 4.93
CA ARG A 71 13.88 -1.61 4.39
C ARG A 71 12.67 -1.17 5.19
N ASN A 72 12.83 -0.88 6.48
CA ASN A 72 11.75 -0.46 7.37
C ASN A 72 11.50 1.06 7.31
N LEU A 73 12.47 1.84 6.81
CA LEU A 73 12.32 3.29 6.58
C LEU A 73 11.39 3.63 5.42
N ILE A 74 11.19 2.70 4.48
CA ILE A 74 10.41 2.93 3.26
C ILE A 74 9.00 3.41 3.63
N GLY A 75 8.69 4.65 3.24
CA GLY A 75 7.40 5.32 3.49
C GLY A 75 7.23 5.96 4.86
N LEU A 76 8.16 5.76 5.81
CA LEU A 76 8.08 6.36 7.14
C LEU A 76 8.02 7.89 7.06
N HIS A 77 8.79 8.49 6.15
CA HIS A 77 8.83 9.93 5.94
C HIS A 77 7.42 10.52 5.75
N ARG A 78 6.65 10.00 4.79
CA ARG A 78 5.26 10.46 4.55
C ARG A 78 4.33 10.23 5.74
N VAL A 79 4.49 9.12 6.45
CA VAL A 79 3.65 8.80 7.62
C VAL A 79 3.88 9.84 8.71
N LEU A 80 5.14 10.12 9.03
CA LEU A 80 5.51 11.14 10.01
C LEU A 80 5.10 12.54 9.55
N MET A 81 5.33 12.91 8.29
CA MET A 81 4.88 14.21 7.74
C MET A 81 3.37 14.42 7.92
N ASN A 82 2.56 13.39 7.70
CA ASN A 82 1.12 13.49 7.93
C ASN A 82 0.77 13.56 9.42
N ALA A 83 1.41 12.71 10.24
CA ALA A 83 1.16 12.62 11.67
C ALA A 83 1.52 13.92 12.41
N THR A 84 2.60 14.58 12.00
CA THR A 84 3.10 15.82 12.60
C THR A 84 2.69 17.06 11.81
N LYS A 85 1.74 16.94 10.86
CA LYS A 85 1.25 18.04 10.02
C LYS A 85 2.37 18.83 9.31
N GLY A 86 3.46 18.16 8.95
CA GLY A 86 4.61 18.74 8.27
C GLY A 86 5.64 19.42 9.19
N GLU A 87 5.47 19.34 10.52
CA GLU A 87 6.38 20.00 11.47
C GLU A 87 7.63 19.17 11.80
N ALA A 88 7.67 17.88 11.46
CA ALA A 88 8.84 17.06 11.72
C ALA A 88 9.94 17.29 10.68
N ILE A 89 11.18 17.26 11.11
CA ILE A 89 12.37 17.23 10.25
C ILE A 89 12.99 15.84 10.40
N ILE A 90 13.18 15.15 9.28
CA ILE A 90 13.59 13.74 9.27
C ILE A 90 14.85 13.62 8.42
N ASN A 91 15.90 13.05 9.01
CA ASN A 91 17.15 12.75 8.32
C ASN A 91 17.59 11.33 8.64
N SER A 92 18.24 10.66 7.70
CA SER A 92 18.87 9.38 7.95
C SER A 92 20.16 9.22 7.16
N PHE A 93 21.05 8.37 7.67
CA PHE A 93 22.25 7.96 6.97
C PHE A 93 22.60 6.51 7.32
N ILE A 94 23.21 5.79 6.37
CA ILE A 94 23.68 4.42 6.60
C ILE A 94 24.83 4.45 7.61
N SER A 95 24.64 3.79 8.75
CA SER A 95 25.62 3.75 9.83
C SER A 95 26.46 2.49 9.81
N GLU A 96 25.86 1.33 9.51
CA GLU A 96 26.56 0.04 9.44
C GLU A 96 25.81 -0.98 8.56
N TYR A 97 26.45 -2.13 8.31
CA TYR A 97 25.81 -3.30 7.70
C TYR A 97 25.81 -4.44 8.71
N ILE A 98 24.65 -5.06 8.89
CA ILE A 98 24.47 -6.16 9.84
C ILE A 98 24.09 -7.45 9.09
N PRO A 99 24.41 -8.63 9.63
CA PRO A 99 23.98 -9.90 9.04
C PRO A 99 22.46 -9.90 8.80
N TYR A 100 22.06 -10.25 7.57
CA TYR A 100 20.66 -10.27 7.18
C TYR A 100 19.90 -11.32 8.00
N ILE A 101 18.83 -10.88 8.64
CA ILE A 101 17.92 -11.77 9.37
C ILE A 101 16.54 -11.66 8.70
N LYS A 102 15.99 -12.82 8.32
CA LYS A 102 14.62 -12.86 7.81
C LYS A 102 13.65 -12.55 8.94
N GLN A 103 13.03 -11.37 8.86
CA GLN A 103 11.97 -10.92 9.77
C GLN A 103 10.59 -11.11 9.12
N PRO A 104 9.52 -11.27 9.91
CA PRO A 104 8.17 -11.20 9.37
C PRO A 104 7.94 -9.83 8.71
N GLU A 105 7.09 -9.82 7.68
CA GLU A 105 6.70 -8.56 7.06
C GLU A 105 6.02 -7.64 8.07
N LEU A 106 6.21 -6.33 7.87
CA LEU A 106 5.48 -5.33 8.64
C LEU A 106 3.99 -5.52 8.42
N PHE A 107 3.22 -5.32 9.49
CA PHE A 107 1.78 -5.43 9.43
C PHE A 107 1.20 -4.49 8.37
N ARG A 108 0.37 -5.03 7.49
CA ARG A 108 -0.37 -4.26 6.47
C ARG A 108 -1.79 -4.81 6.35
N LYS A 109 -2.74 -3.90 6.15
CA LYS A 109 -4.12 -4.27 5.81
C LYS A 109 -4.21 -4.82 4.38
N GLY A 110 -5.19 -5.69 4.14
CA GLY A 110 -5.46 -6.23 2.82
C GLY A 110 -5.94 -5.15 1.84
N VAL A 111 -6.02 -5.51 0.57
CA VAL A 111 -6.49 -4.63 -0.51
C VAL A 111 -7.87 -5.01 -1.01
N ILE A 112 -8.60 -4.00 -1.47
CA ILE A 112 -9.86 -4.18 -2.19
C ILE A 112 -9.52 -4.24 -3.67
N VAL A 113 -9.81 -5.36 -4.32
CA VAL A 113 -9.44 -5.64 -5.70
C VAL A 113 -10.68 -5.74 -6.58
N SER A 114 -10.66 -5.08 -7.74
CA SER A 114 -11.73 -5.18 -8.72
C SER A 114 -11.78 -6.57 -9.34
N SER A 115 -12.94 -7.18 -9.37
CA SER A 115 -13.19 -8.46 -10.05
C SER A 115 -13.58 -8.30 -11.51
N GLU A 116 -13.84 -7.07 -11.98
CA GLU A 116 -14.41 -6.81 -13.31
C GLU A 116 -13.72 -5.63 -13.99
N THR A 117 -13.82 -5.60 -15.32
CA THR A 117 -13.37 -4.47 -16.14
C THR A 117 -14.56 -3.64 -16.61
N GLY A 118 -14.50 -2.33 -16.40
CA GLY A 118 -15.56 -1.41 -16.80
C GLY A 118 -15.47 -0.06 -16.08
N THR A 119 -16.62 0.58 -15.89
CA THR A 119 -16.72 1.86 -15.18
C THR A 119 -17.24 1.64 -13.76
N ALA A 120 -16.56 2.20 -12.78
CA ALA A 120 -16.97 2.13 -11.39
C ALA A 120 -18.26 2.92 -11.17
N LEU A 121 -19.31 2.27 -10.66
CA LEU A 121 -20.60 2.89 -10.42
C LEU A 121 -20.69 3.36 -8.96
N GLY A 122 -21.09 4.61 -8.76
CA GLY A 122 -21.24 5.19 -7.41
C GLY A 122 -22.12 4.33 -6.50
N TYR A 123 -23.17 3.71 -7.04
CA TYR A 123 -24.02 2.76 -6.31
C TYR A 123 -23.24 1.57 -5.73
N SER A 124 -22.35 0.94 -6.51
CA SER A 124 -21.53 -0.17 -6.04
C SER A 124 -20.50 0.31 -5.02
N LEU A 125 -19.87 1.46 -5.29
CA LEU A 125 -18.87 2.04 -4.40
C LEU A 125 -19.45 2.42 -3.04
N THR A 126 -20.73 2.82 -2.95
CA THR A 126 -21.40 3.11 -1.68
C THR A 126 -21.39 1.92 -0.72
N THR A 127 -21.52 0.69 -1.23
CA THR A 127 -21.44 -0.52 -0.38
C THR A 127 -20.00 -0.98 -0.18
N ILE A 128 -19.12 -0.76 -1.16
CA ILE A 128 -17.71 -1.19 -1.06
C ILE A 128 -16.94 -0.35 -0.04
N GLN A 129 -17.23 0.96 0.07
CA GLN A 129 -16.56 1.85 1.04
C GLN A 129 -16.84 1.51 2.51
N ASP A 130 -17.85 0.69 2.80
CA ASP A 130 -18.08 0.18 4.16
C ASP A 130 -17.01 -0.86 4.55
N ARG A 131 -16.42 -1.51 3.54
CA ARG A 131 -15.35 -2.50 3.73
C ARG A 131 -13.97 -1.86 3.88
N GLY A 132 -13.82 -0.58 3.53
CA GLY A 132 -12.52 0.07 3.59
C GLY A 132 -12.45 1.43 2.91
N LYS A 133 -11.23 1.97 2.77
CA LYS A 133 -11.01 3.28 2.17
C LYS A 133 -10.65 3.13 0.69
N LEU A 134 -11.35 3.86 -0.18
CA LEU A 134 -11.18 3.74 -1.63
C LEU A 134 -10.12 4.70 -2.18
N PHE A 135 -9.47 4.27 -3.26
CA PHE A 135 -8.58 5.09 -4.10
C PHE A 135 -9.30 5.72 -5.29
N ILE A 136 -10.45 5.15 -5.68
CA ILE A 136 -11.22 5.57 -6.85
C ILE A 136 -12.57 6.17 -6.45
N SER A 137 -13.06 7.06 -7.29
CA SER A 137 -14.39 7.66 -7.23
C SER A 137 -15.33 7.03 -8.25
N GLY A 138 -16.62 7.41 -8.19
CA GLY A 138 -17.58 7.03 -9.22
C GLY A 138 -17.17 7.55 -10.60
N SER A 139 -17.54 6.80 -11.64
CA SER A 139 -17.24 7.06 -13.05
C SER A 139 -15.78 6.87 -13.47
N GLU A 140 -14.91 6.39 -12.58
CA GLU A 140 -13.55 6.02 -12.95
C GLU A 140 -13.50 4.66 -13.68
N SER A 141 -12.56 4.52 -14.63
CA SER A 141 -12.35 3.26 -15.34
C SER A 141 -11.51 2.31 -14.48
N VAL A 142 -11.96 1.06 -14.38
CA VAL A 142 -11.33 -0.01 -13.60
C VAL A 142 -11.17 -1.25 -14.45
N TYR A 143 -10.20 -2.09 -14.11
CA TYR A 143 -9.99 -3.38 -14.75
C TYR A 143 -9.84 -4.49 -13.71
N GLU A 144 -10.07 -5.74 -14.13
CA GLU A 144 -9.91 -6.91 -13.26
C GLU A 144 -8.50 -6.98 -12.67
N GLY A 145 -8.38 -7.14 -11.36
CA GLY A 145 -7.10 -7.18 -10.66
C GLY A 145 -6.52 -5.81 -10.29
N MET A 146 -7.18 -4.71 -10.68
CA MET A 146 -6.88 -3.37 -10.18
C MET A 146 -7.21 -3.27 -8.69
N ILE A 147 -6.29 -2.72 -7.90
CA ILE A 147 -6.51 -2.40 -6.50
C ILE A 147 -7.22 -1.05 -6.42
N ILE A 148 -8.41 -1.04 -5.84
CA ILE A 148 -9.31 0.11 -5.78
C ILE A 148 -9.46 0.69 -4.36
N GLY A 149 -8.82 0.07 -3.37
CA GLY A 149 -8.84 0.56 -2.00
C GLY A 149 -8.08 -0.32 -1.01
N ILE A 150 -8.12 0.09 0.25
CA ILE A 150 -7.54 -0.59 1.41
C ILE A 150 -8.68 -1.20 2.22
N ASN A 151 -8.60 -2.48 2.50
CA ASN A 151 -9.58 -3.19 3.32
C ASN A 151 -9.42 -2.78 4.80
N ASN A 152 -10.50 -2.91 5.56
CA ASN A 152 -10.46 -2.77 7.02
C ASN A 152 -9.77 -3.96 7.69
N ASN A 153 -9.85 -5.13 7.05
CA ASN A 153 -9.25 -6.39 7.51
C ASN A 153 -7.88 -6.64 6.84
N GLU A 154 -7.15 -7.64 7.32
CA GLU A 154 -5.85 -8.07 6.79
C GLU A 154 -5.95 -8.81 5.44
N GLU A 155 -7.07 -9.49 5.20
CA GLU A 155 -7.25 -10.28 3.98
C GLU A 155 -7.65 -9.41 2.79
N ASP A 156 -7.15 -9.77 1.61
CA ASP A 156 -7.61 -9.15 0.36
C ASP A 156 -9.06 -9.53 0.07
N ILE A 157 -9.80 -8.62 -0.56
CA ILE A 157 -11.20 -8.84 -0.92
C ILE A 157 -11.50 -8.48 -2.37
N MET A 158 -12.12 -9.42 -3.07
CA MET A 158 -12.62 -9.22 -4.42
C MET A 158 -14.01 -8.58 -4.39
N VAL A 159 -14.19 -7.50 -5.14
CA VAL A 159 -15.46 -6.80 -5.27
C VAL A 159 -15.74 -6.42 -6.72
N ASN A 160 -17.02 -6.33 -7.07
CA ASN A 160 -17.44 -5.86 -8.38
C ASN A 160 -17.86 -4.36 -8.29
N PRO A 161 -16.99 -3.42 -8.69
CA PRO A 161 -17.32 -1.98 -8.70
C PRO A 161 -18.23 -1.56 -9.87
N CYS A 162 -18.45 -2.42 -10.86
CA CYS A 162 -19.26 -2.15 -12.05
C CYS A 162 -20.73 -2.62 -11.89
N LYS A 163 -21.12 -3.09 -10.71
CA LYS A 163 -22.43 -3.70 -10.47
C LYS A 163 -23.55 -2.66 -10.53
N ALA A 164 -24.35 -2.71 -11.59
CA ALA A 164 -25.53 -1.88 -11.72
C ALA A 164 -26.61 -2.22 -10.67
N ARG A 165 -27.41 -1.21 -10.28
CA ARG A 165 -28.59 -1.41 -9.42
C ARG A 165 -29.59 -2.31 -10.15
N HIS A 166 -29.98 -3.41 -9.51
CA HIS A 166 -31.04 -4.26 -10.04
C HIS A 166 -32.35 -3.47 -9.99
N LYS A 167 -32.89 -3.10 -11.16
CA LYS A 167 -34.22 -2.52 -11.28
C LYS A 167 -35.24 -3.64 -11.11
N THR A 168 -35.52 -4.05 -9.87
CA THR A 168 -36.68 -4.90 -9.63
C THR A 168 -37.91 -4.05 -9.93
N ASN A 169 -38.73 -4.45 -10.92
CA ASN A 169 -39.98 -3.81 -11.33
C ASN A 169 -41.07 -3.86 -10.24
N VAL A 170 -40.76 -3.44 -9.02
CA VAL A 170 -41.72 -3.19 -7.96
C VAL A 170 -41.97 -1.69 -7.94
N ARG A 171 -43.16 -1.31 -8.43
CA ARG A 171 -43.73 0.04 -8.28
C ARG A 171 -43.60 0.49 -6.83
N MET A 172 -42.67 1.40 -6.56
CA MET A 172 -42.64 2.17 -5.32
C MET A 172 -42.95 3.62 -5.69
N SER A 173 -44.11 4.09 -5.25
CA SER A 173 -44.65 5.44 -5.44
C SER A 173 -43.84 6.55 -4.75
N HIS A 174 -42.70 6.22 -4.16
CA HIS A 174 -41.65 7.15 -3.75
C HIS A 174 -40.34 6.57 -4.26
N ALA A 175 -39.86 7.03 -5.41
CA ALA A 175 -38.50 6.75 -5.83
C ALA A 175 -37.59 7.48 -4.83
N GLU A 176 -37.22 6.81 -3.73
CA GLU A 176 -36.14 7.27 -2.87
C GLU A 176 -34.94 7.49 -3.78
N VAL A 177 -34.59 8.76 -3.99
CA VAL A 177 -33.34 9.17 -4.59
C VAL A 177 -32.29 8.54 -3.72
N THR A 178 -31.67 7.45 -4.17
CA THR A 178 -30.56 6.85 -3.46
C THR A 178 -29.46 7.89 -3.45
N ILE A 179 -29.31 8.59 -2.34
CA ILE A 179 -28.27 9.59 -2.15
C ILE A 179 -26.95 8.80 -2.20
N ILE A 180 -26.23 8.94 -3.30
CA ILE A 180 -24.90 8.36 -3.45
C ILE A 180 -23.98 9.26 -2.62
N SER A 181 -23.74 8.85 -1.38
CA SER A 181 -22.80 9.50 -0.48
C SER A 181 -21.50 8.70 -0.47
N LEU A 182 -20.52 9.15 -1.25
CA LEU A 182 -19.18 8.59 -1.26
C LEU A 182 -18.28 9.39 -0.32
N ARG A 183 -17.51 8.67 0.51
CA ARG A 183 -16.45 9.27 1.33
C ARG A 183 -15.33 9.77 0.42
N SER A 184 -14.56 10.75 0.90
CA SER A 184 -13.35 11.18 0.20
C SER A 184 -12.42 9.99 -0.02
N THR A 185 -11.91 9.88 -1.24
CA THR A 185 -10.90 8.89 -1.60
C THR A 185 -9.55 9.26 -1.03
N ILE A 186 -8.67 8.27 -0.89
CA ILE A 186 -7.26 8.48 -0.59
C ILE A 186 -6.55 8.81 -1.91
N PRO A 187 -5.96 10.00 -2.07
CA PRO A 187 -5.18 10.31 -3.27
C PRO A 187 -3.92 9.44 -3.30
N LEU A 188 -3.72 8.72 -4.41
CA LEU A 188 -2.52 7.94 -4.65
C LEU A 188 -1.38 8.84 -5.11
N THR A 189 -0.33 8.93 -4.29
CA THR A 189 0.97 9.48 -4.69
C THR A 189 1.95 8.34 -4.94
N LEU A 190 2.98 8.58 -5.75
CA LEU A 190 3.99 7.56 -6.05
C LEU A 190 4.71 7.07 -4.79
N GLU A 191 5.10 7.98 -3.91
CA GLU A 191 5.73 7.66 -2.61
C GLU A 191 4.83 6.79 -1.73
N TYR A 192 3.53 7.08 -1.72
CA TYR A 192 2.57 6.25 -0.99
C TYR A 192 2.44 4.87 -1.61
N ALA A 193 2.30 4.80 -2.93
CA ALA A 193 2.20 3.55 -3.66
C ALA A 193 3.43 2.67 -3.39
N LEU A 194 4.65 3.24 -3.48
CA LEU A 194 5.91 2.53 -3.24
C LEU A 194 6.05 1.98 -1.82
N SER A 195 5.52 2.70 -0.83
CA SER A 195 5.54 2.22 0.56
C SER A 195 4.40 1.29 0.92
N PHE A 196 3.35 1.27 0.11
CA PHE A 196 2.16 0.46 0.37
C PHE A 196 2.26 -0.92 -0.30
N ILE A 197 2.77 -1.05 -1.53
CA ILE A 197 2.64 -2.29 -2.30
C ILE A 197 3.38 -3.50 -1.71
N ASN A 198 2.83 -4.68 -1.95
CA ASN A 198 3.43 -5.98 -1.61
C ASN A 198 4.13 -6.62 -2.81
N ASP A 199 4.83 -7.71 -2.54
CA ASP A 199 5.61 -8.44 -3.53
C ASP A 199 4.73 -9.05 -4.64
N ASP A 200 3.43 -9.26 -4.40
CA ASP A 200 2.45 -9.73 -5.39
C ASP A 200 1.73 -8.59 -6.13
N GLU A 201 2.18 -7.35 -5.96
CA GLU A 201 1.56 -6.13 -6.47
C GLU A 201 2.51 -5.32 -7.35
N LEU A 202 1.93 -4.45 -8.18
CA LEU A 202 2.63 -3.51 -9.05
C LEU A 202 1.94 -2.15 -9.02
N ILE A 203 2.74 -1.10 -9.21
CA ILE A 203 2.28 0.27 -9.43
C ILE A 203 2.31 0.51 -10.94
N GLU A 204 1.18 0.86 -11.51
CA GLU A 204 1.12 1.36 -12.89
C GLU A 204 1.26 2.87 -12.87
N VAL A 205 2.29 3.39 -13.53
CA VAL A 205 2.54 4.81 -13.65
C VAL A 205 2.37 5.21 -15.09
N THR A 206 1.46 6.16 -15.31
CA THR A 206 1.25 6.84 -16.60
C THR A 206 1.44 8.34 -16.38
N PRO A 207 1.54 9.15 -17.45
CA PRO A 207 1.67 10.59 -17.29
C PRO A 207 0.51 11.27 -16.54
N GLN A 208 -0.68 10.66 -16.55
CA GLN A 208 -1.92 11.24 -16.00
C GLN A 208 -2.43 10.52 -14.76
N SER A 209 -2.01 9.27 -14.53
CA SER A 209 -2.59 8.43 -13.48
C SER A 209 -1.57 7.48 -12.86
N ILE A 210 -1.73 7.26 -11.56
CA ILE A 210 -1.03 6.24 -10.78
C ILE A 210 -2.10 5.26 -10.31
N ARG A 211 -1.92 3.97 -10.63
CA ARG A 211 -2.81 2.90 -10.20
C ARG A 211 -2.03 1.81 -9.49
N LEU A 212 -2.74 1.01 -8.72
CA LEU A 212 -2.23 -0.17 -8.06
C LEU A 212 -2.91 -1.40 -8.64
N ARG A 213 -2.20 -2.51 -8.77
CA ARG A 213 -2.76 -3.78 -9.23
C ARG A 213 -2.05 -4.98 -8.64
N LYS A 214 -2.69 -6.13 -8.71
CA LYS A 214 -2.03 -7.42 -8.53
C LYS A 214 -1.17 -7.76 -9.75
N LYS A 215 -0.05 -8.46 -9.53
CA LYS A 215 0.76 -9.06 -10.60
C LYS A 215 -0.11 -9.99 -11.45
N LEU A 216 -0.77 -10.93 -10.78
CA LEU A 216 -1.76 -11.83 -11.35
C LEU A 216 -3.14 -11.18 -11.30
N LEU A 217 -3.72 -10.87 -12.46
CA LEU A 217 -4.97 -10.10 -12.56
C LEU A 217 -6.19 -10.90 -12.14
N THR A 218 -6.28 -12.16 -12.55
CA THR A 218 -7.46 -12.98 -12.28
C THR A 218 -7.37 -13.66 -10.92
N ASP A 219 -8.53 -13.84 -10.28
CA ASP A 219 -8.60 -14.52 -8.99
C ASP A 219 -8.20 -15.99 -9.07
N THR A 220 -8.56 -16.61 -10.19
CA THR A 220 -8.18 -17.98 -10.52
C THR A 220 -6.66 -18.13 -10.56
N GLN A 221 -5.94 -17.23 -11.24
CA GLN A 221 -4.47 -17.26 -11.30
C GLN A 221 -3.84 -17.09 -9.91
N ARG A 222 -4.33 -16.15 -9.10
CA ARG A 222 -3.83 -15.97 -7.72
C ARG A 222 -4.06 -17.21 -6.86
N THR A 223 -5.23 -17.84 -6.98
CA THR A 223 -5.56 -19.07 -6.26
C THR A 223 -4.65 -20.21 -6.69
N TRP A 224 -4.35 -20.32 -7.98
CA TRP A 224 -3.41 -21.30 -8.51
C TRP A 224 -1.99 -21.06 -8.00
N ALA A 225 -1.48 -19.82 -8.05
CA ALA A 225 -0.13 -19.50 -7.59
C ALA A 225 0.12 -19.86 -6.10
N LYS A 226 -0.92 -19.86 -5.27
CA LYS A 226 -0.84 -20.27 -3.85
C LYS A 226 -0.85 -21.80 -3.64
N ARG A 227 -1.22 -22.59 -4.65
CA ARG A 227 -1.33 -24.06 -4.55
C ARG A 227 0.00 -24.73 -4.90
N LYS A 228 0.45 -25.65 -4.05
CA LYS A 228 1.63 -26.50 -4.32
C LYS A 228 1.37 -27.59 -5.38
N ASN A 229 0.11 -28.02 -5.53
CA ASN A 229 -0.29 -29.04 -6.50
C ASN A 229 -1.16 -28.41 -7.58
N LEU A 230 -0.54 -28.08 -8.71
CA LEU A 230 -1.21 -27.51 -9.87
C LEU A 230 -1.55 -28.60 -10.89
N THR A 231 -2.66 -28.43 -11.60
CA THR A 231 -2.95 -29.22 -12.81
C THR A 231 -2.04 -28.75 -13.94
N VAL A 232 -1.75 -29.65 -14.90
CA VAL A 232 -0.91 -29.33 -16.07
C VAL A 232 -1.43 -28.10 -16.84
N TYR A 233 -2.75 -27.95 -16.94
CA TYR A 233 -3.39 -26.77 -17.53
C TYR A 233 -3.07 -25.47 -16.78
N ALA A 234 -3.09 -25.51 -15.44
CA ALA A 234 -2.80 -24.34 -14.62
C ALA A 234 -1.31 -23.96 -14.65
N GLN A 235 -0.40 -24.94 -14.78
CA GLN A 235 1.02 -24.70 -14.98
C GLN A 235 1.28 -23.99 -16.32
N GLN A 236 0.73 -24.51 -17.42
CA GLN A 236 0.87 -23.91 -18.75
C GLN A 236 0.35 -22.46 -18.83
N GLN A 237 -0.75 -22.16 -18.12
CA GLN A 237 -1.30 -20.80 -18.05
C GLN A 237 -0.46 -19.83 -17.21
N LEU A 238 0.30 -20.33 -16.22
CA LEU A 238 1.20 -19.49 -15.42
C LEU A 238 2.54 -19.27 -16.12
N ASP A 239 3.10 -20.31 -16.74
CA ASP A 239 4.43 -20.26 -17.39
C ASP A 239 4.44 -19.41 -18.66
N GLY A 240 3.34 -19.41 -19.44
CA GLY A 240 3.19 -18.58 -20.64
C GLY A 240 3.08 -17.07 -20.38
N MET A 241 3.11 -16.63 -19.12
CA MET A 241 3.03 -15.22 -18.72
C MET A 241 4.33 -14.69 -18.09
N THR A 242 5.34 -15.56 -17.91
CA THR A 242 6.67 -15.20 -17.40
C THR A 242 7.69 -14.83 -18.49
N GLU A 243 7.33 -15.00 -19.77
CA GLU A 243 8.04 -14.43 -20.93
C GLU A 243 7.46 -13.07 -21.33
#